data_AF-A0A434VGR7-F1
#
_entry.id   AF-A0A434VGR7-F1
#
_cell.length_a   1.000
_cell.length_b   1.000
_cell.length_c   1.000
_cell.angle_alpha   90.00
_cell.angle_beta   90.00
_cell.angle_gamma   90.00
#
_symmetry.space_group_name_H-M   'P 1'
#
loop_
_entity.id
_entity.type
_entity.pdbx_description
1 polymer ?
#
loop_
_entity_poly.entity_id
_entity_poly.type
_entity_poly.pdbx_seq_one_letter_code
_entity_poly.pdbx_strand_id
1 'polypeptide(L)' 'MLKMLKETGAPPEGRFADLKYLEPVRDYKARHASTMLTFDAVVDAIGQIEKKRAGQAA' A
#
# COMPACT_ATOMS: atom_id res chain seq x y z
N MET A 1 0.97 2.93 -5.13
CA MET A 1 0.69 3.84 -3.99
C MET A 1 1.95 4.43 -3.38
N LEU A 2 2.84 3.62 -2.78
CA LEU A 2 4.07 4.13 -2.16
C LEU A 2 4.88 5.03 -3.10
N LYS A 3 5.18 4.53 -4.31
CA LYS A 3 5.90 5.29 -5.34
C LYS A 3 5.17 6.59 -5.73
N MET A 4 3.85 6.52 -5.90
CA MET A 4 3.03 7.70 -6.26
C MET A 4 3.08 8.79 -5.19
N LEU A 5 3.00 8.42 -3.91
CA LEU A 5 2.92 9.38 -2.81
C LEU A 5 4.29 9.86 -2.30
N LYS A 6 5.32 9.00 -2.33
CA LYS A 6 6.63 9.29 -1.72
C LYS A 6 7.78 9.50 -2.72
N GLU A 7 7.64 8.99 -3.94
CA GLU A 7 8.72 8.96 -4.95
C GLU A 7 8.31 9.68 -6.26
N THR A 8 7.22 10.45 -6.24
CA THR A 8 6.70 11.16 -7.44
C THR A 8 6.44 10.22 -8.62
N GLY A 9 6.13 8.94 -8.34
CA GLY A 9 5.81 7.94 -9.36
C GLY A 9 4.42 8.14 -9.97
N ALA A 10 4.20 7.50 -11.13
CA ALA A 10 2.91 7.45 -11.78
C ALA A 10 1.85 6.75 -10.90
N PRO A 11 0.55 7.06 -11.09
CA PRO A 11 -0.54 6.32 -10.48
C PRO A 11 -0.52 4.82 -10.81
N PRO A 12 -1.04 3.96 -9.92
CA PRO A 12 -1.19 2.53 -10.23
C PRO A 12 -2.13 2.30 -11.41
N GLU A 13 -1.95 1.17 -12.09
CA GLU A 13 -2.80 0.73 -13.20
C GLU A 13 -3.60 -0.54 -12.83
N GLY A 14 -4.47 -0.99 -13.74
CA GLY A 14 -5.22 -2.25 -13.60
C GLY A 14 -6.24 -2.24 -12.45
N ARG A 15 -6.27 -3.31 -11.63
CA ARG A 15 -7.23 -3.47 -10.52
C ARG A 15 -7.24 -2.29 -9.54
N PHE A 16 -6.13 -1.57 -9.42
CA PHE A 16 -5.97 -0.44 -8.51
C PHE A 16 -5.94 0.93 -9.23
N ALA A 17 -6.42 1.00 -10.47
CA ALA A 17 -6.38 2.22 -11.29
C ALA A 17 -7.11 3.42 -10.64
N ASP A 18 -8.18 3.18 -9.89
CA ASP A 18 -8.94 4.26 -9.23
C ASP A 18 -8.15 4.94 -8.11
N LEU A 19 -7.04 4.36 -7.64
CA LEU A 19 -6.17 5.03 -6.69
C LEU A 19 -5.50 6.29 -7.26
N LYS A 20 -5.56 6.51 -8.59
CA LYS A 20 -5.18 7.77 -9.22
C LYS A 20 -5.88 8.99 -8.63
N TYR A 21 -7.10 8.84 -8.11
CA TYR A 21 -7.83 9.95 -7.48
C TYR A 21 -7.20 10.41 -6.16
N LEU A 22 -6.27 9.63 -5.60
CA LEU A 22 -5.47 10.00 -4.43
C LEU A 22 -4.17 10.72 -4.79
N GLU A 23 -3.87 10.97 -6.06
CA GLU A 23 -2.68 11.70 -6.49
C GLU A 23 -2.51 13.08 -5.81
N PRO A 24 -3.57 13.88 -5.57
CA PRO A 24 -3.44 15.14 -4.82
C PRO A 24 -2.91 14.99 -3.40
N VAL A 25 -2.97 13.79 -2.82
CA VAL A 25 -2.41 13.50 -1.49
C VAL A 25 -0.87 13.49 -1.51
N ARG A 26 -0.23 13.37 -2.68
CA ARG A 26 1.24 13.42 -2.85
C ARG A 26 1.83 14.63 -2.13
N ASP A 27 1.27 15.82 -2.34
CA ASP A 27 1.76 17.06 -1.77
C ASP A 27 1.31 17.28 -0.31
N TYR A 28 0.31 16.53 0.16
CA TYR A 28 -0.18 16.61 1.53
C TYR A 28 0.43 15.52 2.44
N LYS A 29 1.72 15.67 2.74
CA LYS A 29 2.54 14.70 3.50
C LYS A 29 1.92 14.23 4.83
N ALA A 30 1.23 15.13 5.56
CA ALA A 30 0.57 14.79 6.82
C ALA A 30 -0.54 13.73 6.68
N ARG A 31 -1.07 13.51 5.47
CA ARG A 31 -2.11 12.50 5.19
C ARG A 31 -1.56 11.19 4.67
N HIS A 32 -0.25 11.09 4.39
CA HIS A 32 0.35 9.88 3.84
C HIS A 32 0.14 8.67 4.75
N ALA A 33 0.36 8.83 6.06
CA ALA A 33 0.18 7.74 7.02
C ALA A 33 -1.26 7.21 7.03
N SER A 34 -2.25 8.10 7.15
CA SER A 34 -3.67 7.72 7.14
C SER A 34 -4.10 7.09 5.81
N THR A 35 -3.53 7.55 4.69
CA THR A 35 -3.85 7.03 3.35
C THR A 35 -3.27 5.62 3.13
N MET A 36 -2.10 5.35 3.72
CA MET A 36 -1.42 4.05 3.59
C MET A 36 -1.87 3.00 4.61
N LEU A 37 -2.50 3.41 5.71
CA LEU A 37 -2.86 2.53 6.84
C LEU A 37 -3.57 1.24 6.42
N THR A 38 -4.54 1.31 5.51
CA THR A 38 -5.30 0.14 5.05
C THR A 38 -4.46 -0.82 4.22
N PHE A 39 -3.53 -0.29 3.41
CA PHE A 39 -2.61 -1.10 2.61
C PHE A 39 -1.59 -1.80 3.51
N ASP A 40 -1.01 -1.07 4.45
CA ASP A 40 -0.03 -1.61 5.40
C ASP A 40 -0.66 -2.74 6.24
N ALA A 41 -1.90 -2.56 6.71
CA ALA A 41 -2.62 -3.60 7.46
C ALA A 41 -2.88 -4.87 6.63
N VAL A 42 -3.25 -4.74 5.36
CA VAL A 42 -3.48 -5.90 4.48
C VAL A 42 -2.17 -6.63 4.16
N VAL A 43 -1.10 -5.88 3.87
CA VAL A 43 0.23 -6.46 3.61
C VAL A 43 0.76 -7.19 4.84
N ASP A 44 0.61 -6.61 6.03
CA ASP A 44 1.01 -7.25 7.29
C ASP A 44 0.21 -8.54 7.54
N ALA A 45 -1.11 -8.51 7.38
CA ALA A 45 -1.96 -9.70 7.55
C ALA A 45 -1.56 -10.84 6.59
N ILE A 46 -1.26 -10.53 5.33
CA ILE A 46 -0.74 -11.50 4.36
C ILE A 46 0.59 -12.08 4.86
N GLY A 47 1.52 -11.22 5.29
CA GLY A 47 2.82 -11.64 5.80
C GLY A 47 2.71 -12.54 7.05
N GLN A 48 1.77 -12.28 7.95
CA GLN A 48 1.50 -13.14 9.10
C GLN A 48 1.01 -14.54 8.66
N ILE A 49 0.11 -14.61 7.67
CA ILE A 49 -0.40 -15.88 7.13
C ILE A 49 0.71 -16.67 6.44
N GLU A 50 1.53 -16.03 5.62
CA GLU A 50 2.66 -16.65 4.93
C GLU A 50 3.66 -17.24 5.92
N LYS A 51 4.04 -16.48 6.96
CA LYS A 51 4.92 -16.96 8.04
C LYS A 51 4.34 -18.19 8.74
N LYS A 52 3.04 -18.16 9.06
CA LYS A 52 2.35 -19.31 9.68
C LYS A 52 2.39 -20.55 8.79
N ARG A 53 2.17 -20.38 7.47
CA ARG A 53 2.22 -21.50 6.51
C ARG A 53 3.63 -22.07 6.37
N ALA A 54 4.65 -21.22 6.30
CA ALA A 54 6.04 -21.66 6.20
C ALA A 54 6.47 -22.46 7.44
N GLY A 55 6.10 -22.01 8.64
CA GLY A 55 6.38 -22.74 9.89
C GLY A 55 5.58 -24.03 10.09
N GLN A 56 4.51 -24.26 9.32
CA GLN A 56 3.76 -25.53 9.32
C GLN A 56 4.34 -26.56 8.34
N ALA A 57 5.14 -26.12 7.36
CA ALA A 57 5.78 -26.97 6.37
C ALA A 57 7.20 -27.40 6.77
N ALA A 58 7.74 -26.84 7.86
CA ALA A 58 9.02 -27.19 8.46
C ALA A 58 8.82 -28.15 9.65
#